data_AF-A0A1G8KR53-F1
#
_entry.id   AF-A0A1G8KR53-F1
#
_cell.length_a   1.000
_cell.length_b   1.000
_cell.length_c   1.000
_cell.angle_alpha   90.00
_cell.angle_beta   90.00
_cell.angle_gamma   90.00
#
_symmetry.space_group_name_H-M   'P 1'
#
loop_
_entity.id
_entity.type
_entity.pdbx_description
1 polymer ?
#
loop_
_entity_poly.entity_id
_entity_poly.type
_entity_poly.pdbx_seq_one_letter_code
_entity_poly.pdbx_strand_id
1 'polypeptide(L)'
;MLIIGAGLSGIGAAWHLQREREWTYAVLEARDRPGGTWDLFRYPGVRSDSDMVTLSYAFQPWRGKKSMADGDSIRRYIEDTAREHGIDQHVRYGCKVTAAEWSWEDNLWLVRTEQGGRSGTWTCSFLYICAGYYDYEQGHQPNFEGVEAFGGRFVHPQFWPDDLDVTGERVVVIGSGATAITLVPALAKTAAHVTMLQRSPTYLSSQPDVDKAADALRRMLPARLAHGLVRARNVLSSQLTYWLSRRYPEQTKRHLRGAILRYLPDAAYVDRHFAPRYQPWDQRLCVVTNGDFFRDVAAGRASVVTDRIARFVEHGIALESGDEIHADVVVSATGLSLVPLGA
;
A
#
# COMPACT_ATOMS: atom_id res chain seq x y z
N MET A 1 -28.58 -10.36 -1.66
CA MET A 1 -27.14 -10.69 -1.67
C MET A 1 -26.44 -9.93 -0.56
N LEU A 2 -25.37 -10.48 0.00
CA LEU A 2 -24.51 -9.75 0.95
C LEU A 2 -23.12 -9.60 0.37
N ILE A 3 -22.57 -8.40 0.51
CA ILE A 3 -21.19 -8.08 0.16
C ILE A 3 -20.44 -7.78 1.46
N ILE A 4 -19.29 -8.41 1.69
CA ILE A 4 -18.46 -8.15 2.87
C ILE A 4 -17.32 -7.21 2.46
N GLY A 5 -17.22 -6.04 3.09
CA GLY A 5 -16.17 -5.04 2.89
C GLY A 5 -16.60 -3.90 1.95
N ALA A 6 -16.40 -2.66 2.39
CA ALA A 6 -16.64 -1.43 1.62
C ALA A 6 -15.33 -0.82 1.08
N GLY A 7 -14.43 -1.69 0.59
CA GLY A 7 -13.23 -1.31 -0.15
C GLY A 7 -13.48 -1.16 -1.65
N LEU A 8 -12.40 -1.02 -2.42
CA LEU A 8 -12.48 -0.85 -3.88
C LEU A 8 -13.27 -2.00 -4.56
N SER A 9 -13.05 -3.26 -4.16
CA SER A 9 -13.77 -4.41 -4.71
C SER A 9 -15.25 -4.41 -4.34
N GLY A 10 -15.59 -4.15 -3.07
CA GLY A 10 -16.98 -4.19 -2.59
C GLY A 10 -17.87 -3.11 -3.18
N ILE A 11 -17.37 -1.88 -3.29
CA ILE A 11 -18.10 -0.79 -3.95
C ILE A 11 -18.25 -1.07 -5.46
N GLY A 12 -17.22 -1.62 -6.10
CA GLY A 12 -17.30 -2.05 -7.50
C GLY A 12 -18.35 -3.15 -7.71
N ALA A 13 -18.37 -4.16 -6.85
CA ALA A 13 -19.35 -5.24 -6.88
C ALA A 13 -20.78 -4.72 -6.70
N ALA A 14 -21.00 -3.84 -5.72
CA ALA A 14 -22.30 -3.20 -5.48
C ALA A 14 -22.80 -2.43 -6.71
N TRP A 15 -21.92 -1.66 -7.37
CA TRP A 15 -22.29 -0.93 -8.59
C TRP A 15 -22.75 -1.85 -9.72
N HIS A 16 -22.05 -2.97 -9.92
CA HIS A 16 -22.45 -3.95 -10.93
C HIS A 16 -23.79 -4.61 -10.59
N LEU A 17 -24.01 -4.95 -9.32
CA LEU A 17 -25.26 -5.56 -8.85
C LEU A 17 -26.47 -4.63 -8.96
N GLN A 18 -26.31 -3.32 -8.69
CA GLN A 18 -27.41 -2.34 -8.86
C GLN A 18 -27.96 -2.29 -10.29
N ARG A 19 -27.19 -2.72 -11.29
CA ARG A 19 -27.61 -2.75 -12.70
C ARG A 19 -28.46 -3.97 -13.02
N GLU A 20 -28.44 -4.98 -12.16
CA GLU A 20 -29.30 -6.15 -12.24
C GLU A 20 -30.56 -5.89 -11.41
N ARG A 21 -31.72 -5.76 -12.07
CA ARG A 21 -32.96 -5.28 -11.44
C ARG A 21 -33.61 -6.26 -10.46
N GLU A 22 -33.08 -7.46 -10.32
CA GLU A 22 -33.73 -8.57 -9.62
C GLU A 22 -33.19 -8.78 -8.19
N TRP A 23 -32.10 -8.12 -7.81
CA TRP A 23 -31.42 -8.39 -6.54
C TRP A 23 -31.52 -7.23 -5.56
N THR A 24 -31.93 -7.53 -4.32
CA THR A 24 -31.65 -6.66 -3.18
C THR A 24 -30.27 -6.98 -2.62
N TYR A 25 -29.56 -5.98 -2.11
CA TYR A 25 -28.25 -6.19 -1.51
C TYR A 25 -27.97 -5.25 -0.33
N ALA A 26 -27.03 -5.68 0.51
CA ALA A 26 -26.39 -4.85 1.52
C ALA A 26 -24.86 -5.09 1.51
N VAL A 27 -24.11 -4.08 1.94
CA VAL A 27 -22.66 -4.15 2.14
C VAL A 27 -22.38 -4.06 3.64
N LEU A 28 -21.65 -5.02 4.20
CA LEU A 28 -21.26 -5.04 5.61
C LEU A 28 -19.80 -4.60 5.72
N GLU A 29 -19.49 -3.55 6.47
CA GLU A 29 -18.14 -3.04 6.69
C GLU A 29 -17.86 -2.93 8.18
N ALA A 30 -16.76 -3.54 8.63
CA ALA A 30 -16.37 -3.56 10.02
C ALA A 30 -15.97 -2.17 10.54
N ARG A 31 -15.42 -1.31 9.69
CA ARG A 31 -14.98 0.04 10.05
C ARG A 31 -16.09 1.08 9.90
N ASP A 32 -15.87 2.26 10.46
CA ASP A 32 -16.86 3.35 10.46
C ASP A 32 -16.92 4.14 9.14
N ARG A 33 -16.03 3.85 8.21
CA ARG A 33 -15.94 4.53 6.91
C ARG A 33 -15.42 3.61 5.81
N PRO A 34 -15.72 3.89 4.53
CA PRO A 34 -15.27 3.05 3.43
C PRO A 34 -13.79 3.29 3.11
N GLY A 35 -13.19 2.37 2.36
CA GLY A 35 -11.84 2.56 1.82
C GLY A 35 -10.97 1.30 1.77
N GLY A 36 -11.30 0.25 2.53
CA GLY A 36 -10.46 -0.94 2.61
C GLY A 36 -9.05 -0.60 3.10
N THR A 37 -8.04 -1.07 2.39
CA THR A 37 -6.61 -0.74 2.55
C THR A 37 -6.33 0.74 2.78
N TRP A 38 -7.06 1.63 2.11
CA TRP A 38 -6.83 3.08 2.14
C TRP A 38 -7.39 3.78 3.36
N ASP A 39 -8.13 3.05 4.19
CA ASP A 39 -8.53 3.50 5.52
C ASP A 39 -7.73 2.79 6.63
N LEU A 40 -7.30 1.55 6.39
CA LEU A 40 -6.43 0.79 7.30
C LEU A 40 -5.06 1.46 7.49
N PHE A 41 -4.36 1.76 6.40
CA PHE A 41 -3.01 2.33 6.47
C PHE A 41 -3.06 3.86 6.50
N ARG A 42 -2.57 4.43 7.62
CA ARG A 42 -2.62 5.88 7.88
C ARG A 42 -1.24 6.54 8.04
N TYR A 43 -0.18 5.78 7.84
CA TYR A 43 1.18 6.29 7.93
C TYR A 43 1.49 7.33 6.83
N PRO A 44 2.41 8.29 7.08
CA PRO A 44 2.71 9.34 6.14
C PRO A 44 3.35 8.79 4.85
N GLY A 45 2.88 9.28 3.71
CA GLY A 45 3.40 8.88 2.40
C GLY A 45 2.70 7.67 1.78
N VAL A 46 1.74 7.04 2.47
CA VAL A 46 0.93 5.95 1.91
C VAL A 46 0.32 6.35 0.56
N ARG A 47 0.56 5.53 -0.47
CA ARG A 47 0.14 5.77 -1.84
C ARG A 47 0.02 4.47 -2.62
N SER A 48 -0.64 4.53 -3.77
CA SER A 48 -0.62 3.44 -4.75
C SER A 48 0.65 3.49 -5.60
N ASP A 49 1.30 2.33 -5.77
CA ASP A 49 2.37 2.13 -6.76
C ASP A 49 1.82 1.83 -8.17
N SER A 50 0.50 1.67 -8.29
CA SER A 50 -0.22 1.56 -9.55
C SER A 50 -0.86 2.89 -9.91
N ASP A 51 -0.89 3.20 -11.21
CA ASP A 51 -1.52 4.43 -11.67
C ASP A 51 -3.04 4.39 -11.48
N MET A 52 -3.64 5.53 -11.12
CA MET A 52 -5.08 5.59 -10.89
C MET A 52 -5.92 5.35 -12.14
N VAL A 53 -5.35 5.43 -13.35
CA VAL A 53 -6.11 5.12 -14.57
C VAL A 53 -6.32 3.61 -14.73
N THR A 54 -5.40 2.79 -14.24
CA THR A 54 -5.57 1.34 -14.19
C THR A 54 -6.30 0.88 -12.93
N LEU A 55 -6.10 1.55 -11.78
CA LEU A 55 -6.73 1.20 -10.50
C LEU A 55 -8.20 1.65 -10.38
N SER A 56 -8.59 2.76 -11.02
CA SER A 56 -9.97 3.26 -10.95
C SER A 56 -10.98 2.38 -11.72
N TYR A 57 -12.25 2.53 -11.34
CA TYR A 57 -13.37 1.90 -12.01
C TYR A 57 -13.53 2.41 -13.44
N ALA A 58 -13.84 1.50 -14.37
CA ALA A 58 -14.12 1.88 -15.75
C ALA A 58 -15.38 2.78 -15.86
N PHE A 59 -16.36 2.59 -14.98
CA PHE A 59 -17.58 3.39 -14.94
C PHE A 59 -17.43 4.72 -14.20
N GLN A 60 -16.39 4.85 -13.38
CA GLN A 60 -16.09 6.08 -12.64
C GLN A 60 -14.60 6.44 -12.78
N PRO A 61 -14.19 7.02 -13.92
CA PRO A 61 -12.78 7.31 -14.19
C PRO A 61 -12.17 8.26 -13.16
N TRP A 62 -10.89 8.03 -12.84
CA TRP A 62 -10.13 8.94 -11.98
C TRP A 62 -10.00 10.34 -12.59
N ARG A 63 -10.34 11.36 -11.79
CA ARG A 63 -10.27 12.79 -12.17
C ARG A 63 -9.14 13.57 -11.50
N GLY A 64 -8.41 12.95 -10.58
CA GLY A 64 -7.30 13.60 -9.87
C GLY A 64 -6.09 13.86 -10.77
N LYS A 65 -5.31 14.89 -10.44
CA LYS A 65 -4.11 15.28 -11.20
C LYS A 65 -2.95 14.29 -11.04
N LYS A 66 -2.77 13.76 -9.83
CA LYS A 66 -1.72 12.76 -9.56
C LYS A 66 -2.17 11.40 -10.09
N SER A 67 -1.31 10.80 -10.91
CA SER A 67 -1.49 9.43 -11.39
C SER A 67 -1.13 8.44 -10.29
N MET A 68 -0.08 8.74 -9.52
CA MET A 68 0.30 8.05 -8.28
C MET A 68 -0.37 8.77 -7.11
N ALA A 69 -1.60 8.37 -6.78
CA ALA A 69 -2.42 9.04 -5.77
C ALA A 69 -2.05 8.59 -4.34
N ASP A 70 -2.10 9.54 -3.40
CA ASP A 70 -2.03 9.27 -1.96
C ASP A 70 -3.26 8.53 -1.44
N GLY A 71 -3.09 7.82 -0.31
CA GLY A 71 -4.13 6.96 0.24
C GLY A 71 -5.43 7.70 0.55
N ASP A 72 -5.35 8.92 1.09
CA ASP A 72 -6.53 9.75 1.36
C ASP A 72 -7.32 10.10 0.09
N SER A 73 -6.63 10.40 -1.00
CA SER A 73 -7.27 10.70 -2.28
C SER A 73 -7.95 9.45 -2.87
N ILE A 74 -7.38 8.26 -2.68
CA ILE A 74 -8.00 7.01 -3.11
C ILE A 74 -9.20 6.66 -2.23
N ARG A 75 -9.10 6.83 -0.90
CA ARG A 75 -10.21 6.64 0.04
C ARG A 75 -11.39 7.55 -0.30
N ARG A 76 -11.13 8.85 -0.53
CA ARG A 76 -12.14 9.82 -0.99
C ARG A 76 -12.78 9.39 -2.30
N TYR A 77 -11.99 8.93 -3.27
CA TYR A 77 -12.54 8.43 -4.53
C TYR A 77 -13.50 7.25 -4.35
N ILE A 78 -13.19 6.31 -3.45
CA ILE A 78 -14.10 5.18 -3.12
C ILE A 78 -15.38 5.71 -2.47
N GLU A 79 -15.25 6.61 -1.49
CA GLU A 79 -16.36 7.24 -0.76
C GLU A 79 -17.28 8.03 -1.70
N ASP A 80 -16.70 8.87 -2.57
CA ASP A 80 -17.42 9.67 -3.56
C ASP A 80 -18.11 8.80 -4.61
N THR A 81 -17.45 7.72 -5.05
CA THR A 81 -18.07 6.76 -5.98
C THR A 81 -19.28 6.08 -5.35
N ALA A 82 -19.17 5.68 -4.08
CA ALA A 82 -20.29 5.06 -3.36
C ALA A 82 -21.47 6.03 -3.25
N ARG A 83 -21.21 7.29 -2.91
CA ARG A 83 -22.24 8.35 -2.82
C ARG A 83 -22.88 8.69 -4.17
N GLU A 84 -22.08 8.88 -5.22
CA GLU A 84 -22.57 9.25 -6.56
C GLU A 84 -23.52 8.20 -7.15
N HIS A 85 -23.35 6.93 -6.77
CA HIS A 85 -24.19 5.81 -7.21
C HIS A 85 -25.19 5.33 -6.14
N GLY A 86 -25.34 6.06 -5.02
CA GLY A 86 -26.28 5.72 -3.93
C GLY A 86 -25.98 4.39 -3.22
N ILE A 87 -24.78 3.84 -3.39
CA ILE A 87 -24.35 2.57 -2.80
C ILE A 87 -24.15 2.73 -1.29
N ASP A 88 -23.74 3.92 -0.84
CA ASP A 88 -23.54 4.27 0.56
C ASP A 88 -24.78 4.00 1.45
N GLN A 89 -25.98 4.16 0.90
CA GLN A 89 -27.26 3.88 1.57
C GLN A 89 -27.45 2.38 1.90
N HIS A 90 -26.76 1.51 1.15
CA HIS A 90 -26.77 0.06 1.31
C HIS A 90 -25.62 -0.45 2.20
N VAL A 91 -24.72 0.44 2.64
CA VAL A 91 -23.61 0.07 3.53
C VAL A 91 -24.07 0.08 4.98
N ARG A 92 -23.60 -0.90 5.75
CA ARG A 92 -23.73 -0.99 7.20
C ARG A 92 -22.32 -0.94 7.80
N TYR A 93 -21.94 0.24 8.25
CA TYR A 93 -20.66 0.49 8.92
C TYR A 93 -20.66 -0.02 10.37
N GLY A 94 -19.47 -0.24 10.92
CA GLY A 94 -19.29 -0.80 12.26
C GLY A 94 -19.84 -2.23 12.40
N CYS A 95 -20.09 -2.93 11.29
CA CYS A 95 -20.68 -4.25 11.24
C CYS A 95 -19.62 -5.28 10.81
N LYS A 96 -18.93 -5.87 11.79
CA LYS A 96 -17.91 -6.90 11.55
C LYS A 96 -18.61 -8.24 11.30
N VAL A 97 -18.27 -8.91 10.21
CA VAL A 97 -18.70 -10.30 9.97
C VAL A 97 -17.72 -11.21 10.71
N THR A 98 -18.24 -12.12 11.53
CA THR A 98 -17.42 -13.04 12.35
C THR A 98 -17.51 -14.49 11.89
N ALA A 99 -18.58 -14.86 11.20
CA ALA A 99 -18.73 -16.18 10.61
C ALA A 99 -19.73 -16.16 9.44
N ALA A 100 -19.57 -17.09 8.51
CA ALA A 100 -20.56 -17.38 7.47
C ALA A 100 -20.69 -18.90 7.32
N GLU A 101 -21.93 -19.40 7.34
CA GLU A 101 -22.24 -20.82 7.19
C GLU A 101 -23.40 -21.01 6.22
N TRP A 102 -23.37 -22.09 5.43
CA TRP A 102 -24.48 -22.43 4.54
C TRP A 102 -25.52 -23.26 5.29
N SER A 103 -26.75 -22.74 5.38
CA SER A 103 -27.91 -23.49 5.87
C SER A 103 -28.47 -24.34 4.73
N TRP A 104 -28.31 -25.67 4.85
CA TRP A 104 -28.91 -26.62 3.92
C TRP A 104 -30.43 -26.70 4.04
N GLU A 105 -30.98 -26.37 5.21
CA GLU A 105 -32.42 -26.35 5.46
C GLU A 105 -33.08 -25.18 4.74
N ASP A 106 -32.52 -23.97 4.90
CA ASP A 106 -33.09 -22.74 4.33
C ASP A 106 -32.61 -22.47 2.90
N ASN A 107 -31.56 -23.15 2.44
CA ASN A 107 -30.82 -22.86 1.21
C ASN A 107 -30.34 -21.40 1.16
N LEU A 108 -29.82 -20.91 2.28
CA LEU A 108 -29.30 -19.56 2.47
C LEU A 108 -27.98 -19.59 3.23
N TRP A 109 -27.13 -18.60 2.99
CA TRP A 109 -26.05 -18.26 3.90
C TRP A 109 -26.60 -17.63 5.16
N LEU A 110 -26.14 -18.09 6.32
CA LEU A 110 -26.27 -17.44 7.61
C LEU A 110 -24.95 -16.72 7.91
N VAL A 111 -25.01 -15.39 8.05
CA VAL A 111 -23.84 -14.54 8.26
C VAL A 111 -23.93 -13.90 9.64
N ARG A 112 -23.03 -14.29 10.53
CA ARG A 112 -22.96 -13.76 11.90
C ARG A 112 -22.15 -12.46 11.90
N THR A 113 -22.65 -11.50 12.64
CA THR A 113 -22.11 -10.14 12.68
C THR A 113 -22.02 -9.64 14.11
N GLU A 114 -21.12 -8.70 14.34
CA GLU A 114 -21.01 -7.91 15.55
C GLU A 114 -21.07 -6.43 15.20
N GLN A 115 -21.94 -5.69 15.89
CA GLN A 115 -22.08 -4.24 15.73
C GLN A 115 -22.36 -3.60 17.09
N GLY A 116 -21.49 -2.67 17.50
CA GLY A 116 -21.63 -1.99 18.80
C GLY A 116 -21.70 -2.95 19.99
N GLY A 117 -20.94 -4.05 19.96
CA GLY A 117 -20.92 -5.09 21.00
C GLY A 117 -22.15 -6.02 21.00
N ARG A 118 -23.03 -5.92 20.02
CA ARG A 118 -24.20 -6.81 19.87
C ARG A 118 -23.98 -7.77 18.71
N SER A 119 -24.21 -9.06 18.96
CA SER A 119 -24.25 -10.06 17.92
C SER A 119 -25.56 -9.97 17.13
N GLY A 120 -25.48 -10.21 15.82
CA GLY A 120 -26.64 -10.27 14.93
C GLY A 120 -26.42 -11.27 13.80
N THR A 121 -27.50 -11.65 13.12
CA THR A 121 -27.45 -12.59 11.99
C THR A 121 -28.13 -11.98 10.79
N TRP A 122 -27.46 -12.08 9.65
CA TRP A 122 -28.01 -11.76 8.33
C TRP A 122 -28.17 -13.04 7.52
N THR A 123 -29.10 -13.04 6.56
CA THR A 123 -29.27 -14.16 5.63
C THR A 123 -29.18 -13.69 4.18
N CYS A 124 -28.66 -14.53 3.30
CA CYS A 124 -28.66 -14.26 1.87
C CYS A 124 -28.47 -15.49 0.99
N SER A 125 -29.02 -15.47 -0.23
CA SER A 125 -28.81 -16.54 -1.21
C SER A 125 -27.40 -16.54 -1.81
N PHE A 126 -26.75 -15.39 -1.89
CA PHE A 126 -25.39 -15.24 -2.40
C PHE A 126 -24.56 -14.31 -1.53
N LEU A 127 -23.35 -14.77 -1.22
CA LEU A 127 -22.35 -14.06 -0.42
C LEU A 127 -21.15 -13.70 -1.30
N TYR A 128 -20.81 -12.41 -1.35
CA TYR A 128 -19.68 -11.88 -2.11
C TYR A 128 -18.62 -11.33 -1.15
N ILE A 129 -17.48 -12.02 -1.03
CA ILE A 129 -16.45 -11.67 -0.06
C ILE A 129 -15.46 -10.67 -0.69
N CYS A 130 -15.46 -9.45 -0.19
CA CYS A 130 -14.57 -8.34 -0.57
C CYS A 130 -13.79 -7.81 0.64
N ALA A 131 -13.59 -8.65 1.66
CA ALA A 131 -13.01 -8.30 2.96
C ALA A 131 -11.49 -8.01 2.92
N GLY A 132 -10.84 -8.19 1.77
CA GLY A 132 -9.38 -8.11 1.66
C GLY A 132 -8.71 -9.42 2.05
N TYR A 133 -7.40 -9.39 2.22
CA TYR A 133 -6.59 -10.57 2.54
C TYR A 133 -5.56 -10.29 3.65
N TYR A 134 -5.72 -9.17 4.37
CA TYR A 134 -4.87 -8.80 5.48
C TYR A 134 -5.53 -9.18 6.79
N ASP A 135 -4.71 -9.59 7.74
CA ASP A 135 -5.08 -9.55 9.15
C ASP A 135 -5.13 -8.07 9.58
N TYR A 136 -6.29 -7.62 10.08
CA TYR A 136 -6.47 -6.24 10.55
C TYR A 136 -6.05 -6.05 12.00
N GLU A 137 -5.97 -7.12 12.78
CA GLU A 137 -5.61 -7.11 14.19
C GLU A 137 -4.10 -7.27 14.39
N GLN A 138 -3.40 -7.86 13.42
CA GLN A 138 -1.95 -8.06 13.49
C GLN A 138 -1.22 -7.82 12.15
N GLY A 139 -0.18 -6.99 12.18
CA GLY A 139 0.80 -6.89 11.10
C GLY A 139 1.91 -7.94 11.19
N HIS A 140 2.65 -8.19 10.11
CA HIS A 140 3.79 -9.12 10.21
C HIS A 140 4.94 -8.47 10.95
N GLN A 141 5.18 -8.93 12.18
CA GLN A 141 6.25 -8.47 13.04
C GLN A 141 7.22 -9.62 13.33
N PRO A 142 8.46 -9.60 12.81
CA PRO A 142 9.47 -10.55 13.25
C PRO A 142 9.79 -10.30 14.72
N ASN A 143 10.24 -11.36 15.40
CA ASN A 143 10.77 -11.24 16.74
C ASN A 143 12.10 -10.48 16.68
N PHE A 144 12.21 -9.40 17.44
CA PHE A 144 13.42 -8.60 17.56
C PHE A 144 13.97 -8.75 18.98
N GLU A 145 15.16 -9.32 19.11
CA GLU A 145 15.79 -9.50 20.40
C GLU A 145 16.04 -8.13 21.08
N GLY A 146 15.64 -8.01 22.34
CA GLY A 146 15.89 -6.82 23.16
C GLY A 146 15.03 -5.60 22.81
N VAL A 147 13.95 -5.77 22.03
CA VAL A 147 13.06 -4.65 21.65
C VAL A 147 12.47 -3.94 22.87
N GLU A 148 12.30 -4.67 23.99
CA GLU A 148 11.80 -4.16 25.26
C GLU A 148 12.79 -3.19 25.95
N ALA A 149 14.08 -3.28 25.61
CA ALA A 149 15.11 -2.39 26.13
C ALA A 149 15.20 -1.07 25.37
N PHE A 150 14.57 -0.95 24.20
CA PHE A 150 14.61 0.28 23.40
C PHE A 150 13.85 1.41 24.11
N GLY A 151 14.55 2.50 24.44
CA GLY A 151 13.96 3.63 25.17
C GLY A 151 13.11 4.58 24.31
N GLY A 152 13.12 4.40 22.99
CA GLY A 152 12.38 5.23 22.03
C GLY A 152 11.00 4.69 21.66
N ARG A 153 10.36 5.28 20.64
CA ARG A 153 9.04 4.83 20.16
C ARG A 153 9.20 3.72 19.11
N PHE A 154 8.62 2.55 19.35
CA PHE A 154 8.55 1.46 18.36
C PHE A 154 7.16 1.40 17.72
N VAL A 155 7.10 1.48 16.39
CA VAL A 155 5.83 1.65 15.65
C VAL A 155 5.74 0.69 14.48
N HIS A 156 4.59 0.04 14.32
CA HIS A 156 4.26 -0.74 13.13
C HIS A 156 3.36 0.09 12.18
N PRO A 157 3.66 0.21 10.87
CA PRO A 157 2.90 1.08 9.96
C PRO A 157 1.39 0.81 9.86
N GLN A 158 0.96 -0.43 10.11
CA GLN A 158 -0.47 -0.78 10.15
C GLN A 158 -1.22 -0.09 11.30
N PHE A 159 -0.54 0.19 12.41
CA PHE A 159 -1.10 0.79 13.62
C PHE A 159 -0.44 2.15 13.88
N TRP A 160 -0.37 2.97 12.83
CA TRP A 160 0.31 4.26 12.90
C TRP A 160 -0.38 5.18 13.93
N PRO A 161 0.34 5.67 14.96
CA PRO A 161 -0.23 6.57 15.96
C PRO A 161 -0.52 7.95 15.37
N ASP A 162 -1.70 8.51 15.66
CA ASP A 162 -2.10 9.85 15.20
C ASP A 162 -1.27 10.97 15.86
N ASP A 163 -0.65 10.70 17.01
CA ASP A 163 0.15 11.63 17.81
C ASP A 163 1.67 11.50 17.57
N LEU A 164 2.09 10.71 16.58
CA LEU A 164 3.51 10.54 16.28
C LEU A 164 4.05 11.74 15.50
N ASP A 165 4.75 12.62 16.20
CA ASP A 165 5.64 13.62 15.62
C ASP A 165 7.08 13.08 15.59
N VAL A 166 7.75 13.26 14.45
CA VAL A 166 9.15 12.85 14.24
C VAL A 166 10.06 14.06 14.00
N THR A 167 9.56 15.29 14.19
CA THR A 167 10.30 16.51 13.90
C THR A 167 11.58 16.58 14.76
N GLY A 168 12.74 16.65 14.11
CA GLY A 168 14.04 16.68 14.81
C GLY A 168 14.50 15.33 15.38
N GLU A 169 13.73 14.25 15.21
CA GLU A 169 14.06 12.92 15.70
C GLU A 169 14.93 12.14 14.69
N ARG A 170 15.72 11.17 15.18
CA ARG A 170 16.37 10.16 14.33
C ARG A 170 15.46 8.96 14.19
N VAL A 171 15.07 8.67 12.96
CA VAL A 171 14.11 7.60 12.68
C VAL A 171 14.79 6.46 11.94
N VAL A 172 14.62 5.23 12.42
CA VAL A 172 15.01 4.02 11.69
C VAL A 172 13.78 3.35 11.12
N VAL A 173 13.75 3.14 9.80
CA VAL A 173 12.70 2.38 9.11
C VAL A 173 13.26 1.01 8.74
N ILE A 174 12.75 -0.05 9.37
CA ILE A 174 13.16 -1.43 9.12
C ILE A 174 12.33 -1.99 7.96
N GLY A 175 13.01 -2.32 6.85
CA GLY A 175 12.39 -2.90 5.66
C GLY A 175 12.82 -2.19 4.37
N SER A 176 12.57 -2.85 3.25
CA SER A 176 12.90 -2.37 1.89
C SER A 176 11.74 -2.54 0.91
N GLY A 177 10.54 -2.85 1.41
CA GLY A 177 9.33 -2.96 0.61
C GLY A 177 8.67 -1.60 0.34
N ALA A 178 7.55 -1.61 -0.38
CA ALA A 178 6.85 -0.38 -0.77
C ALA A 178 6.51 0.53 0.42
N THR A 179 6.12 -0.04 1.56
CA THR A 179 5.87 0.71 2.81
C THR A 179 7.11 1.52 3.24
N ALA A 180 8.30 0.92 3.26
CA ALA A 180 9.53 1.64 3.63
C ALA A 180 9.88 2.74 2.61
N ILE A 181 9.78 2.42 1.31
CA ILE A 181 10.10 3.35 0.21
C ILE A 181 9.16 4.56 0.16
N THR A 182 7.95 4.43 0.72
CA THR A 182 6.99 5.53 0.82
C THR A 182 7.16 6.34 2.11
N LEU A 183 7.47 5.65 3.22
CA LEU A 183 7.73 6.26 4.54
C LEU A 183 8.98 7.12 4.58
N VAL A 184 10.12 6.59 4.10
CA VAL A 184 11.42 7.28 4.21
C VAL A 184 11.38 8.72 3.68
N PRO A 185 10.93 9.00 2.44
CA PRO A 185 10.87 10.38 1.94
C PRO A 185 9.78 11.22 2.60
N ALA A 186 8.76 10.59 3.21
CA ALA A 186 7.74 11.32 3.94
C ALA A 186 8.25 11.79 5.31
N LEU A 187 8.97 10.93 6.02
CA LEU A 187 9.56 11.20 7.33
C LEU A 187 10.78 12.13 7.23
N ALA A 188 11.60 11.99 6.18
CA ALA A 188 12.80 12.81 5.95
C ALA A 188 12.52 14.30 5.73
N LYS A 189 11.24 14.71 5.62
CA LYS A 189 10.84 16.12 5.52
C LYS A 189 10.99 16.87 6.84
N THR A 190 10.81 16.20 7.97
CA THR A 190 10.78 16.83 9.30
C THR A 190 11.75 16.16 10.29
N ALA A 191 12.05 14.88 10.12
CA ALA A 191 13.04 14.18 10.94
C ALA A 191 14.44 14.81 10.81
N ALA A 192 15.25 14.71 11.87
CA ALA A 192 16.65 15.11 11.81
C ALA A 192 17.44 14.22 10.85
N HIS A 193 17.17 12.92 10.86
CA HIS A 193 17.74 11.96 9.91
C HIS A 193 16.88 10.70 9.84
N VAL A 194 16.76 10.09 8.64
CA VAL A 194 16.05 8.82 8.46
C VAL A 194 16.98 7.74 7.92
N THR A 195 17.15 6.65 8.67
CA THR A 195 17.92 5.49 8.23
C THR A 195 16.98 4.37 7.79
N MET A 196 17.03 3.99 6.52
CA MET A 196 16.38 2.77 6.04
C MET A 196 17.29 1.57 6.32
N LEU A 197 16.91 0.73 7.28
CA LEU A 197 17.62 -0.51 7.60
C LEU A 197 16.99 -1.68 6.83
N GLN A 198 17.75 -2.29 5.93
CA GLN A 198 17.27 -3.38 5.09
C GLN A 198 18.15 -4.63 5.21
N ARG A 199 17.51 -5.79 5.31
CA ARG A 199 18.20 -7.08 5.22
C ARG A 199 18.55 -7.47 3.79
N SER A 200 17.63 -7.19 2.86
CA SER A 200 17.74 -7.53 1.45
C SER A 200 17.36 -6.31 0.61
N PRO A 201 18.22 -5.86 -0.32
CA PRO A 201 17.87 -4.81 -1.26
C PRO A 201 16.64 -5.18 -2.11
N THR A 202 15.89 -4.15 -2.52
CA THR A 202 14.76 -4.26 -3.45
C THR A 202 15.02 -3.44 -4.70
N TYR A 203 14.50 -3.89 -5.85
CA TYR A 203 14.58 -3.09 -7.07
C TYR A 203 13.65 -1.88 -6.99
N LEU A 204 14.21 -0.72 -7.32
CA LEU A 204 13.50 0.55 -7.33
C LEU A 204 13.41 1.11 -8.74
N SER A 205 12.24 1.64 -9.10
CA SER A 205 12.03 2.38 -10.34
C SER A 205 11.52 3.78 -10.01
N SER A 206 12.16 4.81 -10.58
CA SER A 206 11.71 6.19 -10.43
C SER A 206 10.68 6.51 -11.51
N GLN A 207 9.49 6.93 -11.11
CA GLN A 207 8.41 7.32 -12.01
C GLN A 207 7.84 8.68 -11.62
N PRO A 208 7.39 9.49 -12.60
CA PRO A 208 6.73 10.74 -12.28
C PRO A 208 5.38 10.50 -11.60
N ASP A 209 5.00 11.37 -10.66
CA ASP A 209 3.69 11.32 -10.00
C ASP A 209 2.56 11.82 -10.91
N VAL A 210 2.89 12.69 -11.87
CA VAL A 210 1.98 13.22 -12.89
C VAL A 210 2.35 12.66 -14.27
N ASP A 211 1.33 12.14 -14.96
CA ASP A 211 1.46 11.62 -16.30
C ASP A 211 1.14 12.69 -17.34
N LYS A 212 2.15 13.47 -17.73
CA LYS A 212 2.00 14.59 -18.67
C LYS A 212 1.41 14.16 -20.02
N ALA A 213 1.71 12.95 -20.47
CA ALA A 213 1.18 12.43 -21.73
C ALA A 213 -0.29 12.04 -21.60
N ALA A 214 -0.70 11.45 -20.47
CA ALA A 214 -2.11 11.24 -20.17
C ALA A 214 -2.87 12.56 -20.06
N ASP A 215 -2.29 13.58 -19.42
CA ASP A 215 -2.91 14.90 -19.30
C ASP A 215 -3.08 15.59 -20.66
N ALA A 216 -2.11 15.44 -21.57
CA ALA A 216 -2.25 15.92 -22.95
C ALA A 216 -3.41 15.20 -23.67
N LEU A 217 -3.49 13.86 -23.57
CA LEU A 217 -4.57 13.08 -24.18
C LEU A 217 -5.95 13.46 -23.61
N ARG A 218 -6.05 13.70 -22.30
CA ARG A 218 -7.29 14.17 -21.64
C ARG A 218 -7.73 15.54 -22.09
N ARG A 219 -6.80 16.42 -22.49
CA ARG A 219 -7.13 17.75 -23.04
C ARG A 219 -7.58 17.69 -24.49
N MET A 220 -7.08 16.73 -25.26
CA MET A 220 -7.30 16.65 -26.70
C MET A 220 -8.48 15.75 -27.11
N LEU A 221 -8.88 14.79 -26.27
CA LEU A 221 -9.84 13.76 -26.62
C LEU A 221 -11.04 13.72 -25.65
N PRO A 222 -12.21 13.24 -26.08
CA PRO A 222 -13.32 12.96 -25.19
C PRO A 222 -12.92 12.01 -24.04
N ALA A 223 -13.47 12.24 -22.85
CA ALA A 223 -13.03 11.58 -21.61
C ALA A 223 -12.94 10.05 -21.71
N ARG A 224 -13.91 9.39 -22.34
CA ARG A 224 -13.92 7.92 -22.50
C ARG A 224 -12.80 7.42 -23.41
N LEU A 225 -12.54 8.12 -24.52
CA LEU A 225 -11.46 7.78 -25.46
C LEU A 225 -10.09 8.04 -24.83
N ALA A 226 -9.91 9.21 -24.20
CA ALA A 226 -8.69 9.53 -23.47
C ALA A 226 -8.38 8.47 -22.40
N HIS A 227 -9.37 8.11 -21.60
CA HIS A 227 -9.24 7.09 -20.56
C HIS A 227 -8.86 5.71 -21.15
N GLY A 228 -9.54 5.26 -22.20
CA GLY A 228 -9.25 3.99 -22.87
C GLY A 228 -7.82 3.93 -23.42
N LEU A 229 -7.37 4.99 -24.10
CA LEU A 229 -6.02 5.06 -24.67
C LEU A 229 -4.93 5.11 -23.59
N VAL A 230 -5.12 5.93 -22.55
CA VAL A 230 -4.15 6.01 -21.44
C VAL A 230 -4.07 4.68 -20.71
N ARG A 231 -5.21 4.05 -20.42
CA ARG A 231 -5.26 2.73 -19.79
C ARG A 231 -4.55 1.68 -20.63
N ALA A 232 -4.84 1.62 -21.93
CA ALA A 232 -4.19 0.68 -22.85
C ALA A 232 -2.67 0.88 -22.89
N ARG A 233 -2.21 2.13 -23.01
CA ARG A 233 -0.79 2.48 -22.99
C ARG A 233 -0.12 2.05 -21.67
N ASN A 234 -0.74 2.33 -20.53
CA ASN A 234 -0.17 2.00 -19.22
C ASN A 234 -0.08 0.49 -19.02
N VAL A 235 -1.17 -0.24 -19.33
CA VAL A 235 -1.18 -1.71 -19.28
C VAL A 235 -0.11 -2.29 -20.19
N LEU A 236 -0.04 -1.85 -21.46
CA LEU A 236 0.97 -2.33 -22.40
C LEU A 236 2.39 -2.02 -21.93
N SER A 237 2.62 -0.84 -21.35
CA SER A 237 3.92 -0.48 -20.77
C SER A 237 4.29 -1.40 -19.60
N SER A 238 3.36 -1.65 -18.66
CA SER A 238 3.58 -2.57 -17.54
C SER A 238 3.86 -3.99 -18.01
N GLN A 239 3.09 -4.50 -18.97
CA GLN A 239 3.29 -5.82 -19.57
C GLN A 239 4.64 -5.91 -20.29
N LEU A 240 5.04 -4.86 -21.02
CA LEU A 240 6.34 -4.80 -21.68
C LEU A 240 7.48 -4.77 -20.67
N THR A 241 7.37 -3.98 -19.60
CA THR A 241 8.37 -3.94 -18.52
C THR A 241 8.51 -5.31 -17.86
N TYR A 242 7.39 -5.97 -17.53
CA TYR A 242 7.40 -7.33 -17.01
C TYR A 242 8.08 -8.30 -17.99
N TRP A 243 7.66 -8.30 -19.25
CA TRP A 243 8.20 -9.19 -20.28
C TRP A 243 9.70 -8.99 -20.48
N LEU A 244 10.16 -7.74 -20.62
CA LEU A 244 11.59 -7.40 -20.74
C LEU A 244 12.37 -7.85 -19.51
N SER A 245 11.81 -7.69 -18.31
CA SER A 245 12.45 -8.10 -17.07
C SER A 245 12.65 -9.61 -16.99
N ARG A 246 11.64 -10.39 -17.41
CA ARG A 246 11.71 -11.86 -17.44
C ARG A 246 12.62 -12.38 -18.56
N ARG A 247 12.61 -11.73 -19.73
CA ARG A 247 13.35 -12.17 -20.92
C ARG A 247 14.81 -11.71 -20.92
N TYR A 248 15.07 -10.51 -20.40
CA TYR A 248 16.35 -9.80 -20.43
C TYR A 248 16.69 -9.22 -19.04
N PRO A 249 16.85 -10.08 -18.02
CA PRO A 249 17.01 -9.63 -16.64
C PRO A 249 18.28 -8.81 -16.42
N GLU A 250 19.41 -9.19 -17.02
CA GLU A 250 20.69 -8.48 -16.83
C GLU A 250 20.67 -7.07 -17.46
N GLN A 251 20.03 -6.91 -18.62
CA GLN A 251 19.82 -5.59 -19.22
C GLN A 251 18.92 -4.72 -18.33
N THR A 252 17.87 -5.32 -17.77
CA THR A 252 16.95 -4.64 -16.85
C THR A 252 17.66 -4.19 -15.57
N LYS A 253 18.50 -5.04 -14.97
CA LYS A 253 19.36 -4.67 -13.81
C LYS A 253 20.25 -3.48 -14.13
N ARG A 254 20.95 -3.51 -15.28
CA ARG A 254 21.82 -2.40 -15.71
C ARG A 254 21.03 -1.10 -15.92
N HIS A 255 19.83 -1.19 -16.48
CA HIS A 255 18.96 -0.03 -16.67
C HIS A 255 18.53 0.57 -15.33
N LEU A 256 18.03 -0.24 -14.40
CA LEU A 256 17.61 0.20 -13.07
C LEU A 256 18.78 0.81 -12.28
N ARG A 257 19.92 0.13 -12.25
CA ARG A 257 21.16 0.65 -11.64
C ARG A 257 21.56 1.98 -12.25
N GLY A 258 21.57 2.09 -13.57
CA GLY A 258 21.91 3.33 -14.28
C GLY A 258 20.94 4.47 -13.96
N ALA A 259 19.66 4.18 -13.74
CA ALA A 259 18.68 5.17 -13.32
C ALA A 259 18.94 5.70 -11.91
N ILE A 260 19.36 4.84 -10.97
CA ILE A 260 19.73 5.23 -9.60
C ILE A 260 21.00 6.09 -9.61
N LEU A 261 22.01 5.71 -10.42
CA LEU A 261 23.28 6.44 -10.52
C LEU A 261 23.13 7.89 -11.01
N ARG A 262 22.03 8.22 -11.68
CA ARG A 262 21.71 9.62 -12.06
C ARG A 262 21.40 10.51 -10.85
N TYR A 263 20.97 9.91 -9.75
CA TYR A 263 20.69 10.61 -8.49
C TYR A 263 21.83 10.45 -7.48
N LEU A 264 22.43 9.25 -7.42
CA LEU A 264 23.49 8.89 -6.48
C LEU A 264 24.75 8.48 -7.26
N PRO A 265 25.71 9.40 -7.51
CA PRO A 265 26.85 9.11 -8.38
C PRO A 265 27.89 8.14 -7.77
N ASP A 266 27.75 7.77 -6.49
CA ASP A 266 28.60 6.76 -5.84
C ASP A 266 28.17 5.34 -6.23
N ALA A 267 28.93 4.74 -7.15
CA ALA A 267 28.70 3.38 -7.61
C ALA A 267 28.84 2.32 -6.52
N ALA A 268 29.78 2.48 -5.58
CA ALA A 268 30.00 1.50 -4.52
C ALA A 268 28.83 1.50 -3.54
N TYR A 269 28.32 2.69 -3.18
CA TYR A 269 27.10 2.82 -2.38
C TYR A 269 25.90 2.20 -3.09
N VAL A 270 25.74 2.47 -4.40
CA VAL A 270 24.62 1.92 -5.17
C VAL A 270 24.66 0.39 -5.23
N ASP A 271 25.83 -0.18 -5.47
CA ASP A 271 26.02 -1.63 -5.57
C ASP A 271 25.84 -2.33 -4.22
N ARG A 272 26.18 -1.66 -3.11
CA ARG A 272 25.94 -2.18 -1.75
C ARG A 272 24.46 -2.14 -1.35
N HIS A 273 23.74 -1.08 -1.70
CA HIS A 273 22.40 -0.81 -1.14
C HIS A 273 21.23 -1.04 -2.11
N PHE A 274 21.47 -1.18 -3.42
CA PHE A 274 20.40 -1.33 -4.41
C PHE A 274 20.65 -2.46 -5.42
N ALA A 275 21.40 -3.49 -5.02
CA ALA A 275 21.62 -4.71 -5.80
C ALA A 275 20.95 -5.94 -5.15
N PRO A 276 19.66 -6.20 -5.46
CA PRO A 276 18.96 -7.39 -4.96
C PRO A 276 19.59 -8.70 -5.46
N ARG A 277 19.47 -9.75 -4.65
CA ARG A 277 19.97 -11.11 -4.99
C ARG A 277 19.03 -11.89 -5.92
N TYR A 278 17.83 -11.38 -6.18
CA TYR A 278 16.82 -11.99 -7.04
C TYR A 278 16.71 -11.26 -8.39
N GLN A 279 16.03 -11.83 -9.38
CA GLN A 279 15.87 -11.20 -10.69
C GLN A 279 14.72 -10.17 -10.69
N PRO A 280 14.78 -9.11 -11.52
CA PRO A 280 13.66 -8.17 -11.64
C PRO A 280 12.34 -8.92 -11.89
N TRP A 281 11.28 -8.55 -11.14
CA TRP A 281 9.97 -9.21 -11.11
C TRP A 281 9.89 -10.63 -10.52
N ASP A 282 10.96 -11.23 -9.97
CA ASP A 282 10.80 -12.35 -9.03
C ASP A 282 10.07 -11.89 -7.75
N GLN A 283 10.25 -10.61 -7.41
CA GLN A 283 9.46 -9.89 -6.42
C GLN A 283 8.98 -8.57 -7.03
N ARG A 284 7.96 -7.97 -6.41
CA ARG A 284 7.37 -6.71 -6.88
C ARG A 284 8.42 -5.58 -6.86
N LEU A 285 8.54 -4.87 -7.97
CA LEU A 285 9.31 -3.62 -8.05
C LEU A 285 8.61 -2.52 -7.25
N CYS A 286 9.37 -1.77 -6.46
CA CYS A 286 8.85 -0.64 -5.72
C CYS A 286 9.03 0.66 -6.52
N VAL A 287 8.04 1.55 -6.45
CA VAL A 287 8.04 2.81 -7.19
C VAL A 287 8.45 3.99 -6.30
N VAL A 288 9.47 4.71 -6.75
CA VAL A 288 9.91 5.98 -6.17
C VAL A 288 9.31 7.13 -6.97
N THR A 289 8.55 8.00 -6.33
CA THR A 289 7.86 9.10 -7.01
C THR A 289 8.80 10.28 -7.25
N ASN A 290 8.95 10.69 -8.50
CA ASN A 290 9.83 11.77 -8.91
C ASN A 290 11.30 11.59 -8.47
N GLY A 291 11.75 10.42 -7.99
CA GLY A 291 13.08 10.26 -7.40
C GLY A 291 13.26 10.93 -6.03
N ASP A 292 12.17 11.19 -5.28
CA ASP A 292 12.20 11.80 -3.95
C ASP A 292 13.14 11.07 -2.97
N PHE A 293 12.98 9.76 -2.84
CA PHE A 293 13.84 8.91 -1.99
C PHE A 293 15.33 9.10 -2.30
N PHE A 294 15.72 9.05 -3.59
CA PHE A 294 17.12 9.19 -3.97
C PHE A 294 17.64 10.61 -3.73
N ARG A 295 16.80 11.64 -3.91
CA ARG A 295 17.17 13.03 -3.59
C ARG A 295 17.36 13.24 -2.09
N ASP A 296 16.55 12.61 -1.24
CA ASP A 296 16.71 12.69 0.21
C ASP A 296 18.00 12.02 0.66
N VAL A 297 18.36 10.88 0.06
CA VAL A 297 19.65 10.22 0.27
C VAL A 297 20.81 11.09 -0.22
N ALA A 298 20.71 11.66 -1.43
CA ALA A 298 21.75 12.52 -1.98
C ALA A 298 21.96 13.80 -1.16
N ALA A 299 20.89 14.32 -0.55
CA ALA A 299 20.93 15.50 0.30
C ALA A 299 21.38 15.21 1.75
N GLY A 300 21.64 13.94 2.09
CA GLY A 300 22.04 13.53 3.43
C GLY A 300 20.92 13.56 4.48
N ARG A 301 19.66 13.76 4.09
CA ARG A 301 18.50 13.67 5.01
C ARG A 301 18.10 12.24 5.32
N ALA A 302 18.51 11.31 4.46
CA ALA A 302 18.28 9.89 4.65
C ALA A 302 19.53 9.07 4.29
N SER A 303 19.65 7.88 4.85
CA SER A 303 20.67 6.90 4.48
C SER A 303 20.07 5.51 4.38
N VAL A 304 20.77 4.61 3.68
CA VAL A 304 20.40 3.20 3.58
C VAL A 304 21.51 2.38 4.22
N VAL A 305 21.13 1.47 5.11
CA VAL A 305 22.03 0.49 5.70
C VAL A 305 21.55 -0.89 5.30
N THR A 306 22.42 -1.63 4.59
CA THR A 306 22.16 -3.03 4.25
C THR A 306 22.90 -3.91 5.24
N ASP A 307 22.16 -4.44 6.21
CA ASP A 307 22.71 -5.26 7.28
C ASP A 307 21.60 -6.07 7.99
N ARG A 308 22.00 -6.86 8.98
CA ARG A 308 21.11 -7.61 9.87
C ARG A 308 21.12 -7.04 11.28
N ILE A 309 19.96 -7.12 11.91
CA ILE A 309 19.76 -6.72 13.30
C ILE A 309 20.28 -7.85 14.18
N ALA A 310 21.23 -7.55 15.07
CA ALA A 310 21.64 -8.48 16.12
C ALA A 310 20.68 -8.38 17.31
N ARG A 311 20.46 -7.16 17.83
CA ARG A 311 19.49 -6.87 18.90
C ARG A 311 19.19 -5.38 18.97
N PHE A 312 18.10 -5.03 19.63
CA PHE A 312 17.83 -3.66 20.06
C PHE A 312 18.64 -3.33 21.32
N VAL A 313 19.02 -2.07 21.44
CA VAL A 313 19.75 -1.50 22.58
C VAL A 313 19.03 -0.22 23.02
N GLU A 314 19.38 0.31 24.19
CA GLU A 314 18.66 1.43 24.81
C GLU A 314 18.44 2.63 23.90
N HIS A 315 19.44 2.98 23.07
CA HIS A 315 19.41 4.15 22.19
C HIS A 315 19.41 3.81 20.70
N GLY A 316 19.02 2.60 20.30
CA GLY A 316 19.01 2.21 18.89
C GLY A 316 19.05 0.71 18.61
N ILE A 317 19.76 0.35 17.54
CA ILE A 317 19.83 -1.01 17.02
C ILE A 317 21.29 -1.41 16.79
N ALA A 318 21.73 -2.50 17.43
CA ALA A 318 23.02 -3.12 17.16
C ALA A 318 22.92 -4.08 15.98
N LEU A 319 23.85 -3.97 15.04
CA LEU A 319 23.90 -4.78 13.82
C LEU A 319 24.85 -5.97 13.97
N GLU A 320 24.65 -7.01 13.16
CA GLU A 320 25.55 -8.18 13.13
C GLU A 320 26.97 -7.83 12.67
N SER A 321 27.14 -6.73 11.94
CA SER A 321 28.46 -6.20 11.55
C SER A 321 29.26 -5.58 12.70
N GLY A 322 28.60 -5.30 13.83
CA GLY A 322 29.18 -4.59 14.97
C GLY A 322 28.92 -3.08 14.99
N ASP A 323 28.35 -2.52 13.93
CA ASP A 323 27.90 -1.13 13.90
C ASP A 323 26.61 -0.96 14.74
N GLU A 324 26.38 0.26 15.26
CA GLU A 324 25.14 0.63 15.96
C GLU A 324 24.45 1.79 15.24
N ILE A 325 23.13 1.69 15.05
CA ILE A 325 22.30 2.76 14.50
C ILE A 325 21.51 3.38 15.64
N HIS A 326 21.81 4.64 15.96
CA HIS A 326 21.02 5.41 16.92
C HIS A 326 19.63 5.74 16.37
N ALA A 327 18.61 5.59 17.21
CA ALA A 327 17.23 5.88 16.86
C ALA A 327 16.45 6.39 18.07
N ASP A 328 15.64 7.42 17.84
CA ASP A 328 14.65 7.90 18.81
C ASP A 328 13.27 7.30 18.47
N VAL A 329 13.04 6.97 17.20
CA VAL A 329 11.86 6.24 16.70
C VAL A 329 12.29 5.11 15.77
N VAL A 330 11.70 3.93 15.96
CA VAL A 330 11.87 2.78 15.06
C VAL A 330 10.53 2.41 14.45
N VAL A 331 10.48 2.34 13.12
CA VAL A 331 9.32 1.93 12.35
C VAL A 331 9.55 0.56 11.72
N SER A 332 8.79 -0.45 12.14
CA SER A 332 8.89 -1.81 11.61
C SER A 332 8.03 -1.99 10.35
N ALA A 333 8.52 -1.54 9.20
CA ALA A 333 7.88 -1.73 7.89
C ALA A 333 8.09 -3.15 7.32
N THR A 334 7.80 -4.15 8.15
CA THR A 334 8.16 -5.56 7.95
C THR A 334 7.13 -6.39 7.19
N GLY A 335 5.97 -5.83 6.87
CA GLY A 335 4.99 -6.46 5.98
C GLY A 335 3.66 -6.72 6.67
N LEU A 336 2.94 -7.72 6.18
CA LEU A 336 1.53 -7.97 6.49
C LEU A 336 1.32 -9.46 6.81
N SER A 337 0.46 -9.75 7.78
CA SER A 337 -0.07 -11.08 7.98
C SER A 337 -1.27 -11.28 7.05
N LEU A 338 -1.39 -12.48 6.46
CA LEU A 338 -2.42 -12.77 5.47
C LEU A 338 -3.50 -13.65 6.08
N VAL A 339 -4.76 -13.25 5.89
CA VAL A 339 -5.93 -14.06 6.25
C VAL A 339 -6.70 -14.34 4.95
N PRO A 340 -6.79 -15.60 4.51
CA PRO A 340 -7.62 -15.97 3.38
C PRO A 340 -9.07 -15.56 3.66
N LEU A 341 -9.69 -14.84 2.71
CA LEU A 341 -11.07 -14.32 2.81
C LEU A 341 -11.28 -13.22 3.86
N GLY A 342 -10.20 -12.60 4.35
CA GLY A 342 -10.24 -11.40 5.20
C GLY A 342 -10.47 -11.69 6.68
N ALA A 343 -10.29 -10.65 7.51
CA ALA A 343 -10.39 -10.68 8.97
C ALA A 343 -11.64 -9.96 9.50
#